data_AF-A0A7Y5SD70-F1
#
_entry.id   AF-A0A7Y5SD70-F1
#
_cell.length_a   1.000
_cell.length_b   1.000
_cell.length_c   1.000
_cell.angle_alpha   90.00
_cell.angle_beta   90.00
_cell.angle_gamma   90.00
#
_symmetry.space_group_name_H-M   'P 1'
#
loop_
_entity.id
_entity.type
_entity.pdbx_description
1 polymer ?
#
loop_
_entity_poly.entity_id
_entity_poly.type
_entity_poly.pdbx_seq_one_letter_code
_entity_poly.pdbx_strand_id
1 'polypeptide(L)'
;MRRPLALFLVPSLLLAFIGSACGGNEKDGQDTPTAPVSEPVTDKEYLKVICTGTKGFSDALVSQTTAEGIAGSITGFIASLKQTTPPADLQQFHQDLIKYLEDSVSDPTSLVTKKRPQPPEKVRERLAATEAEVPECTKAHYFVTE
;
A
#
# COMPACT_ATOMS: atom_id res chain seq x y z
N MET A 1 6.48 56.58 -16.01
CA MET A 1 7.69 56.45 -16.86
C MET A 1 7.81 55.01 -17.32
N ARG A 2 8.08 54.86 -18.62
CA ARG A 2 8.40 53.73 -19.52
C ARG A 2 8.60 52.30 -18.96
N ARG A 3 7.89 51.35 -19.59
CA ARG A 3 8.23 49.92 -19.75
C ARG A 3 9.39 49.74 -20.76
N PRO A 4 10.10 48.60 -20.75
CA PRO A 4 9.87 47.55 -21.77
C PRO A 4 9.91 46.13 -21.13
N LEU A 5 9.21 45.06 -21.53
CA LEU A 5 8.78 44.47 -22.81
C LEU A 5 9.94 43.94 -23.68
N ALA A 6 10.30 42.68 -23.45
CA ALA A 6 11.02 41.77 -24.35
C ALA A 6 10.41 40.37 -24.09
N LEU A 7 9.63 39.70 -24.94
CA LEU A 7 9.65 39.53 -26.40
C LEU A 7 10.95 38.88 -26.90
N PHE A 8 11.05 37.57 -26.72
CA PHE A 8 11.88 36.72 -27.57
C PHE A 8 11.00 35.67 -28.26
N LEU A 9 10.85 35.92 -29.56
CA LEU A 9 10.20 35.10 -30.58
C LEU A 9 11.33 34.32 -31.29
N VAL A 10 11.20 32.97 -31.38
CA VAL A 10 11.31 32.06 -32.58
C VAL A 10 12.60 32.18 -33.46
N PRO A 11 13.27 31.13 -34.03
CA PRO A 11 12.71 29.97 -34.79
C PRO A 11 13.44 28.60 -34.73
N SER A 12 12.73 27.62 -35.29
CA SER A 12 13.06 26.26 -35.76
C SER A 12 14.48 25.97 -36.29
N LEU A 13 14.95 24.74 -36.06
CA LEU A 13 15.70 24.00 -37.08
C LEU A 13 15.47 22.47 -36.96
N LEU A 14 14.70 21.93 -37.91
CA LEU A 14 14.73 20.53 -38.32
C LEU A 14 16.08 20.23 -38.99
N LEU A 15 16.70 19.08 -38.70
CA LEU A 15 17.52 18.27 -39.63
C LEU A 15 17.79 16.91 -38.93
N ALA A 16 17.04 15.84 -39.21
CA ALA A 16 17.15 14.91 -40.34
C ALA A 16 18.30 13.88 -40.22
N PHE A 17 17.90 12.64 -39.91
CA PHE A 17 18.40 11.34 -40.39
C PHE A 17 19.91 11.09 -40.56
N ILE A 18 20.44 10.09 -39.83
CA ILE A 18 21.04 8.90 -40.47
C ILE A 18 20.72 7.67 -39.61
N GLY A 19 20.02 6.71 -40.22
CA GLY A 19 19.77 5.40 -39.63
C GLY A 19 20.97 4.47 -39.86
N SER A 20 21.34 3.72 -38.83
CA SER A 20 22.01 2.44 -38.96
C SER A 20 20.96 1.34 -38.89
N ALA A 21 20.58 0.83 -40.07
CA ALA A 21 19.88 -0.43 -40.20
C ALA A 21 20.84 -1.55 -39.76
N CYS A 22 20.61 -2.13 -38.58
CA CYS A 22 20.95 -3.52 -38.32
C CYS A 22 19.62 -4.26 -38.15
N GLY A 23 19.39 -5.23 -39.03
CA GLY A 23 18.08 -5.75 -39.36
C GLY A 23 17.38 -6.52 -38.24
N GLY A 24 16.06 -6.45 -38.30
CA GLY A 24 15.14 -7.54 -37.96
C GLY A 24 14.74 -7.66 -36.48
N ASN A 25 13.67 -6.99 -36.07
CA ASN A 25 12.36 -7.63 -35.89
C ASN A 25 11.27 -6.62 -35.48
N GLU A 26 10.03 -7.01 -35.75
CA GLU A 26 8.80 -6.22 -35.67
C GLU A 26 8.27 -5.95 -34.24
N LYS A 27 7.87 -4.68 -34.05
CA LYS A 27 6.68 -4.13 -33.37
C LYS A 27 6.58 -4.06 -31.83
N ASP A 28 6.60 -2.78 -31.41
CA ASP A 28 5.79 -2.09 -30.40
C ASP A 28 5.97 -2.44 -28.91
N GLY A 29 6.66 -1.54 -28.20
CA GLY A 29 6.69 -1.53 -26.74
C GLY A 29 7.39 -0.29 -26.23
N GLN A 30 6.62 0.71 -25.87
CA GLN A 30 7.07 1.97 -25.33
C GLN A 30 7.72 1.73 -23.95
N ASP A 31 9.05 1.82 -23.88
CA ASP A 31 9.84 1.74 -22.65
C ASP A 31 9.44 2.88 -21.70
N THR A 32 8.43 2.60 -20.89
CA THR A 32 8.09 3.38 -19.71
C THR A 32 9.10 2.97 -18.64
N PRO A 33 9.72 3.91 -17.89
CA PRO A 33 10.57 3.54 -16.77
C PRO A 33 9.72 2.81 -15.73
N THR A 34 9.79 1.48 -15.70
CA THR A 34 9.20 0.66 -14.65
C THR A 34 9.89 1.05 -13.35
N ALA A 35 9.16 1.72 -12.46
CA ALA A 35 9.64 1.98 -11.10
C ALA A 35 10.11 0.65 -10.47
N PRO A 36 11.19 0.64 -9.68
CA PRO A 36 11.67 -0.58 -9.06
C PRO A 36 10.54 -1.19 -8.22
N VAL A 37 10.07 -2.37 -8.63
CA VAL A 37 9.14 -3.15 -7.83
C VAL A 37 9.92 -3.54 -6.57
N SER A 38 9.51 -2.99 -5.43
CA SER A 38 10.13 -3.36 -4.16
C SER A 38 9.87 -4.85 -3.92
N GLU A 39 10.88 -5.59 -3.48
CA GLU A 39 10.74 -7.02 -3.23
C GLU A 39 9.65 -7.27 -2.17
N PRO A 40 8.81 -8.32 -2.32
CA PRO A 40 7.84 -8.70 -1.30
C PRO A 40 8.51 -8.97 0.05
N VAL A 41 7.87 -8.48 1.13
CA VAL A 41 8.35 -8.74 2.49
C VAL A 41 8.05 -10.18 2.92
N THR A 42 8.75 -10.67 3.94
CA THR A 42 8.47 -11.99 4.53
C THR A 42 7.14 -12.00 5.29
N ASP A 43 6.57 -13.20 5.55
CA ASP A 43 5.36 -13.33 6.37
C ASP A 43 5.52 -12.69 7.75
N LYS A 44 6.70 -12.79 8.37
CA LYS A 44 6.98 -12.17 9.68
C LYS A 44 6.92 -10.64 9.62
N GLU A 45 7.56 -10.05 8.61
CA GLU A 45 7.54 -8.60 8.40
C GLU A 45 6.13 -8.10 8.07
N TYR A 46 5.39 -8.87 7.26
CA TYR A 46 4.00 -8.57 6.93
C TYR A 46 3.10 -8.62 8.17
N LEU A 47 3.22 -9.68 8.98
CA LEU A 47 2.50 -9.84 10.24
C LEU A 47 2.83 -8.73 11.23
N LYS A 48 4.09 -8.31 11.32
CA LYS A 48 4.50 -7.18 12.16
C LYS A 48 3.73 -5.90 11.80
N VAL A 49 3.56 -5.59 10.51
CA VAL A 49 2.80 -4.43 10.06
C VAL A 49 1.32 -4.57 10.46
N ILE A 50 0.71 -5.72 10.17
CA ILE A 50 -0.71 -5.97 10.48
C ILE A 50 -0.99 -5.91 11.99
N CYS A 51 -0.17 -6.57 12.79
CA CYS A 51 -0.34 -6.65 14.23
C CYS A 51 -0.08 -5.31 14.91
N THR A 52 0.95 -4.55 14.45
CA THR A 52 1.20 -3.20 14.95
C THR A 52 0.02 -2.27 14.66
N GLY A 53 -0.47 -2.26 13.41
CA GLY A 53 -1.59 -1.42 13.01
C GLY A 53 -2.89 -1.78 13.73
N THR A 54 -3.18 -3.07 13.87
CA THR A 54 -4.37 -3.51 14.59
C THR A 54 -4.28 -3.21 16.08
N LYS A 55 -3.11 -3.41 16.71
CA LYS A 55 -2.88 -2.99 18.09
C LYS A 55 -3.06 -1.48 18.25
N GLY A 56 -2.52 -0.67 17.34
CA GLY A 56 -2.67 0.78 17.37
C GLY A 56 -4.13 1.21 17.30
N PHE A 57 -4.93 0.57 16.43
CA PHE A 57 -6.37 0.80 16.38
C PHE A 57 -7.08 0.38 17.68
N SER A 58 -6.80 -0.81 18.21
CA SER A 58 -7.40 -1.26 19.48
C SER A 58 -7.03 -0.35 20.66
N ASP A 59 -5.77 0.11 20.73
CA ASP A 59 -5.34 1.07 21.75
C ASP A 59 -6.06 2.41 21.58
N ALA A 60 -6.28 2.86 20.34
CA ALA A 60 -7.01 4.09 20.04
C ALA A 60 -8.49 4.01 20.46
N LEU A 61 -9.16 2.86 20.26
CA LEU A 61 -10.53 2.66 20.73
C LEU A 61 -10.70 2.84 22.24
N VAL A 62 -9.65 2.54 23.01
CA VAL A 62 -9.68 2.64 24.49
C VAL A 62 -9.17 4.00 24.97
N SER A 63 -8.19 4.59 24.29
CA SER A 63 -7.48 5.79 24.76
C SER A 63 -7.97 7.10 24.15
N GLN A 64 -8.58 7.08 22.97
CA GLN A 64 -9.07 8.27 22.30
C GLN A 64 -10.53 8.52 22.66
N THR A 65 -10.87 9.78 22.90
CA THR A 65 -12.23 10.21 23.26
C THR A 65 -13.02 10.78 22.07
N THR A 66 -12.39 10.85 20.90
CA THR A 66 -12.99 11.41 19.68
C THR A 66 -12.86 10.46 18.50
N ALA A 67 -13.81 10.54 17.56
CA ALA A 67 -13.77 9.78 16.32
C ALA A 67 -12.51 10.12 15.51
N GLU A 68 -12.14 11.40 15.46
CA GLU A 68 -10.95 11.89 14.74
C GLU A 68 -9.66 11.26 15.27
N GLY A 69 -9.52 11.09 16.59
CA GLY A 69 -8.36 10.42 17.19
C GLY A 69 -8.26 8.96 16.76
N ILE A 70 -9.40 8.25 16.71
CA ILE A 70 -9.45 6.86 16.24
C ILE A 70 -9.15 6.79 14.74
N ALA A 71 -9.73 7.68 13.93
CA ALA A 71 -9.47 7.79 12.49
C ALA A 71 -7.99 8.05 12.18
N GLY A 72 -7.29 8.80 13.04
CA GLY A 72 -5.84 8.98 12.96
C GLY A 72 -5.06 7.66 13.03
N SER A 73 -5.45 6.76 13.93
CA SER A 73 -4.83 5.42 14.04
C SER A 73 -5.06 4.56 12.79
N ILE A 74 -6.27 4.62 12.22
CA ILE A 74 -6.62 3.92 10.97
C ILE A 74 -5.79 4.46 9.81
N THR A 75 -5.68 5.78 9.70
CA THR A 75 -4.90 6.45 8.64
C THR A 75 -3.42 6.08 8.73
N GLY A 76 -2.86 6.04 9.94
CA GLY A 76 -1.49 5.56 10.18
C GLY A 76 -1.30 4.10 9.77
N PHE A 77 -2.29 3.24 10.04
CA PHE A 77 -2.24 1.85 9.60
C PHE A 77 -2.29 1.71 8.06
N ILE A 78 -3.19 2.44 7.39
CA ILE A 78 -3.26 2.48 5.92
C ILE A 78 -1.93 2.93 5.32
N ALA A 79 -1.30 3.97 5.88
CA ALA A 79 -0.01 4.46 5.40
C ALA A 79 1.08 3.38 5.48
N SER A 80 1.16 2.65 6.59
CA SER A 80 2.10 1.52 6.74
C SER A 80 1.82 0.39 5.75
N LEU A 81 0.55 0.05 5.52
CA LEU A 81 0.17 -0.96 4.52
C LEU A 81 0.60 -0.53 3.11
N LYS A 82 0.30 0.70 2.70
CA LYS A 82 0.67 1.23 1.37
C LYS A 82 2.18 1.29 1.11
N GLN A 83 3.00 1.30 2.15
CA GLN A 83 4.47 1.24 2.05
C GLN A 83 5.02 -0.20 2.07
N THR A 84 4.16 -1.19 2.32
CA THR A 84 4.54 -2.59 2.43
C THR A 84 4.21 -3.33 1.15
N THR A 85 5.17 -4.03 0.56
CA THR A 85 4.88 -4.97 -0.53
C THR A 85 4.53 -6.33 0.07
N PRO A 86 3.26 -6.80 0.00
CA PRO A 86 2.86 -8.06 0.62
C PRO A 86 3.46 -9.28 -0.12
N PRO A 87 3.55 -10.45 0.53
CA PRO A 87 3.77 -11.71 -0.18
C PRO A 87 2.77 -11.88 -1.33
N ALA A 88 3.20 -12.55 -2.41
CA ALA A 88 2.44 -12.61 -3.66
C ALA A 88 1.00 -13.17 -3.48
N ASP A 89 0.84 -14.17 -2.62
CA ASP A 89 -0.45 -14.80 -2.31
C ASP A 89 -1.34 -13.97 -1.37
N LEU A 90 -0.83 -12.86 -0.85
CA LEU A 90 -1.53 -11.92 0.02
C LEU A 90 -1.92 -10.61 -0.68
N GLN A 91 -1.56 -10.41 -1.97
CA GLN A 91 -1.83 -9.16 -2.68
C GLN A 91 -3.30 -8.75 -2.68
N GLN A 92 -4.22 -9.69 -2.97
CA GLN A 92 -5.65 -9.38 -2.99
C GLN A 92 -6.15 -9.03 -1.58
N PHE A 93 -5.82 -9.84 -0.58
CA PHE A 93 -6.18 -9.56 0.81
C PHE A 93 -5.62 -8.21 1.29
N HIS A 94 -4.39 -7.86 0.88
CA HIS A 94 -3.76 -6.59 1.21
C HIS A 94 -4.54 -5.40 0.65
N GLN A 95 -4.94 -5.46 -0.62
CA GLN A 95 -5.76 -4.44 -1.26
C GLN A 95 -7.14 -4.34 -0.60
N ASP A 96 -7.78 -5.48 -0.33
CA ASP A 96 -9.09 -5.54 0.34
C ASP A 96 -9.03 -4.96 1.75
N LEU A 97 -7.94 -5.22 2.49
CA LEU A 97 -7.72 -4.68 3.83
C LEU A 97 -7.50 -3.16 3.79
N ILE A 98 -6.70 -2.64 2.86
CA ILE A 98 -6.52 -1.18 2.69
C ILE A 98 -7.88 -0.54 2.42
N LYS A 99 -8.64 -1.07 1.46
CA LYS A 99 -9.96 -0.54 1.12
C LYS A 99 -10.91 -0.59 2.31
N TYR A 100 -10.95 -1.71 3.03
CA TYR A 100 -11.76 -1.88 4.23
C TYR A 100 -11.47 -0.80 5.30
N LEU A 101 -10.20 -0.45 5.49
CA LEU A 101 -9.79 0.60 6.42
C LEU A 101 -10.12 2.01 5.88
N GLU A 102 -9.88 2.27 4.60
CA GLU A 102 -10.21 3.55 3.95
C GLU A 102 -11.71 3.87 4.02
N ASP A 103 -12.56 2.88 3.74
CA ASP A 103 -14.03 3.00 3.80
C ASP A 103 -14.56 3.23 5.23
N SER A 104 -13.70 3.11 6.25
CA SER A 104 -14.02 3.34 7.65
C SER A 104 -13.41 4.61 8.22
N VAL A 105 -12.62 5.39 7.49
CA VAL A 105 -12.03 6.63 8.02
C VAL A 105 -13.11 7.65 8.44
N SER A 106 -14.23 7.74 7.70
CA SER A 106 -15.35 8.63 8.02
C SER A 106 -16.25 8.14 9.16
N ASP A 107 -16.20 6.85 9.48
CA ASP A 107 -16.87 6.23 10.63
C ASP A 107 -15.92 5.19 11.25
N PRO A 108 -14.94 5.64 12.04
CA PRO A 108 -13.82 4.81 12.50
C PRO A 108 -14.25 3.72 13.47
N THR A 109 -15.39 3.90 14.14
CA THR A 109 -15.96 2.90 15.05
C THR A 109 -16.65 1.74 14.31
N SER A 110 -17.00 1.90 13.03
CA SER A 110 -17.62 0.84 12.23
C SER A 110 -16.76 -0.42 12.10
N LEU A 111 -15.44 -0.31 12.27
CA LEU A 111 -14.52 -1.46 12.21
C LEU A 111 -14.75 -2.49 13.33
N VAL A 112 -15.46 -2.12 14.40
CA VAL A 112 -15.81 -3.02 15.51
C VAL A 112 -16.94 -3.98 15.11
N THR A 113 -17.79 -3.60 14.15
CA THR A 113 -18.97 -4.36 13.74
C THR A 113 -18.90 -4.87 12.30
N LYS A 114 -18.15 -4.19 11.42
CA LYS A 114 -17.94 -4.65 10.05
C LYS A 114 -17.07 -5.90 10.03
N LYS A 115 -17.43 -6.86 9.16
CA LYS A 115 -16.62 -8.04 8.93
C LYS A 115 -15.34 -7.66 8.19
N ARG A 116 -14.19 -7.93 8.80
CA ARG A 116 -12.87 -7.76 8.18
C ARG A 116 -12.69 -8.77 7.02
N PRO A 117 -12.06 -8.38 5.90
CA PRO A 117 -11.61 -9.34 4.90
C PRO A 117 -10.68 -10.38 5.53
N GLN A 118 -10.64 -11.57 4.94
CA GLN A 118 -9.81 -12.68 5.41
C GLN A 118 -8.91 -13.17 4.28
N PRO A 119 -7.65 -13.54 4.55
CA PRO A 119 -6.83 -14.17 3.55
C PRO A 119 -7.35 -15.58 3.23
N PRO A 120 -6.92 -16.19 2.11
CA PRO A 120 -7.25 -17.57 1.78
C PRO A 120 -6.87 -18.52 2.92
N GLU A 121 -7.65 -19.58 3.13
CA GLU A 121 -7.51 -20.48 4.29
C GLU A 121 -6.10 -21.03 4.49
N LYS A 122 -5.46 -21.55 3.44
CA LYS A 122 -4.08 -22.05 3.52
C LYS A 122 -3.07 -20.99 3.94
N VAL A 123 -3.26 -19.77 3.48
CA VAL A 123 -2.39 -18.63 3.83
C VAL A 123 -2.64 -18.25 5.29
N ARG A 124 -3.91 -18.25 5.71
CA ARG A 124 -4.33 -17.98 7.08
C ARG A 124 -3.71 -18.96 8.08
N GLU A 125 -3.70 -20.25 7.79
CA GLU A 125 -3.03 -21.27 8.61
C GLU A 125 -1.51 -21.04 8.72
N ARG A 126 -0.86 -20.74 7.59
CA ARG A 126 0.57 -20.41 7.55
C ARG A 126 0.92 -19.17 8.38
N LEU A 127 0.11 -18.11 8.23
CA LEU A 127 0.27 -16.89 9.01
C LEU A 127 0.04 -17.14 10.50
N ALA A 128 -1.00 -17.90 10.87
CA ALA A 128 -1.27 -18.26 12.26
C ALA A 128 -0.13 -19.04 12.91
N ALA A 129 0.51 -19.97 12.18
CA ALA A 129 1.71 -20.67 12.67
C ALA A 129 2.89 -19.72 12.91
N THR A 130 2.96 -18.61 12.16
CA THR A 130 4.03 -17.61 12.24
C THR A 130 3.75 -16.53 13.30
N GLU A 131 2.48 -16.27 13.66
CA GLU A 131 2.08 -15.24 14.63
C GLU A 131 2.83 -15.36 15.97
N ALA A 132 3.06 -16.59 16.45
CA ALA A 132 3.76 -16.84 17.72
C ALA A 132 5.22 -16.35 17.73
N GLU A 133 5.83 -16.21 16.55
CA GLU A 133 7.20 -15.76 16.40
C GLU A 133 7.29 -14.23 16.23
N VAL A 134 6.16 -13.53 16.16
CA VAL A 134 6.08 -12.08 15.95
C VAL A 134 5.65 -11.41 17.25
N PRO A 135 6.56 -10.70 17.97
CA PRO A 135 6.26 -10.10 19.26
C PRO A 135 5.05 -9.16 19.23
N GLU A 136 4.85 -8.43 18.13
CA GLU A 136 3.76 -7.49 17.94
C GLU A 136 2.37 -8.16 17.89
N CYS A 137 2.29 -9.48 17.66
CA CYS A 137 1.05 -10.25 17.56
C CYS A 137 0.59 -10.88 18.89
N THR A 138 1.33 -10.70 19.99
CA THR A 138 1.17 -11.44 21.28
C THR A 138 -0.16 -11.29 22.04
N LYS A 139 -1.16 -10.58 21.51
CA LYS A 139 -2.49 -10.44 22.16
C LYS A 139 -3.68 -10.77 21.28
N ALA A 140 -3.45 -11.21 20.05
CA ALA A 140 -4.55 -11.43 19.13
C ALA A 140 -4.21 -12.50 18.12
N HIS A 141 -4.97 -13.58 18.23
CA HIS A 141 -5.08 -14.63 17.23
C HIS A 141 -5.93 -14.10 16.08
N TYR A 142 -5.33 -13.29 15.20
CA TYR A 142 -6.08 -12.56 14.18
C TYR A 142 -6.53 -13.46 13.02
N PHE A 143 -5.81 -14.56 12.81
CA PHE A 143 -6.04 -15.49 11.71
C PHE A 143 -6.67 -16.82 12.15
N VAL A 144 -6.83 -17.05 13.45
CA VAL A 144 -7.49 -18.27 13.95
C VAL A 144 -9.01 -18.12 13.83
N THR A 145 -9.66 -19.05 13.12
CA THR A 145 -11.14 -19.16 13.11
C THR A 145 -11.57 -19.89 14.38
N GLU A 146 -12.53 -19.33 15.10
CA GLU A 146 -13.48 -20.15 15.88
C GLU A 146 -14.38 -20.94 14.93
#